data_AF-A0A434VLZ5-F1
#
_entry.id   AF-A0A434VLZ5-F1
#
_cell.length_a   1.000
_cell.length_b   1.000
_cell.length_c   1.000
_cell.angle_alpha   90.00
_cell.angle_beta   90.00
_cell.angle_gamma   90.00
#
_symmetry.space_group_name_H-M   'P 1'
#
loop_
_entity.id
_entity.type
_entity.pdbx_description
1 polymer ?
#
loop_
_entity_poly.entity_id
_entity_poly.type
_entity_poly.pdbx_seq_one_letter_code
_entity_poly.pdbx_strand_id
1 'polypeptide(L)'
;MSIGIDIAAIGMVTAVGLDAPSACAAMRARLDGFQETRFLGPGGQWLIGAPVPLPRDWIGEKRMAHLAGAAICEAFESAPEARGQTALILCLAEENRPGRPVADGARLLRHIAEIVDVEPHARSRIINHDRASGHVALEQARRMISSGEAPYVMIAGVDSYLTPLAI
;
A
#
# COMPACT_ATOMS: atom_id res chain seq x y z
N MET A 1 -9.15 -17.93 22.82
CA MET A 1 -7.79 -17.55 23.27
C MET A 1 -7.27 -16.51 22.30
N SER A 2 -6.76 -15.37 22.76
CA SER A 2 -6.08 -14.42 21.88
C SER A 2 -4.64 -14.88 21.73
N ILE A 3 -4.20 -15.17 20.50
CA ILE A 3 -2.78 -15.39 20.23
C ILE A 3 -2.07 -14.03 20.17
N GLY A 4 -0.80 -13.99 20.58
CA GLY A 4 0.08 -12.87 20.22
C GLY A 4 0.34 -12.89 18.72
N ILE A 5 0.54 -11.72 18.13
CA ILE A 5 1.05 -11.56 16.76
C ILE A 5 2.25 -10.63 16.81
N ASP A 6 3.25 -10.93 16.00
CA ASP A 6 4.46 -10.14 15.87
C ASP A 6 4.55 -9.54 14.46
N ILE A 7 5.23 -8.40 14.34
CA ILE A 7 5.58 -7.82 13.05
C ILE A 7 6.91 -8.44 12.61
N ALA A 8 6.86 -9.38 11.67
CA ALA A 8 8.05 -10.07 11.17
C ALA A 8 8.89 -9.19 10.23
N ALA A 9 8.22 -8.36 9.41
CA ALA A 9 8.87 -7.50 8.44
C ALA A 9 8.00 -6.28 8.12
N ILE A 10 8.62 -5.25 7.55
CA ILE A 10 7.96 -4.04 7.05
C ILE A 10 8.56 -3.66 5.70
N GLY A 11 7.79 -2.92 4.90
CA GLY A 11 8.30 -2.25 3.73
C GLY A 11 7.51 -0.97 3.48
N MET A 12 8.14 0.02 2.85
CA MET A 12 7.61 1.36 2.77
C MET A 12 8.14 2.11 1.55
N VAL A 13 7.22 2.72 0.80
CA VAL A 13 7.54 3.59 -0.34
C VAL A 13 6.91 4.96 -0.11
N THR A 14 7.73 6.01 -0.06
CA THR A 14 7.32 7.37 0.32
C THR A 14 7.99 8.43 -0.56
N ALA A 15 7.60 9.69 -0.38
CA ALA A 15 8.22 10.82 -1.07
C ALA A 15 9.67 11.10 -0.67
N VAL A 16 10.13 10.57 0.47
CA VAL A 16 11.45 10.86 1.05
C VAL A 16 12.36 9.63 1.16
N GLY A 17 11.86 8.46 0.74
CA GLY A 17 12.58 7.19 0.74
C GLY A 17 11.76 6.09 0.08
N LEU A 18 12.42 5.22 -0.68
CA LEU A 18 11.78 4.15 -1.46
C LEU A 18 11.89 2.77 -0.79
N ASP A 19 12.41 2.75 0.43
CA ASP A 19 12.45 1.61 1.33
C ASP A 19 12.23 2.12 2.78
N ALA A 20 11.91 1.22 3.70
CA ALA A 20 11.68 1.51 5.10
C ALA A 20 12.90 2.12 5.82
N PRO A 21 14.14 1.63 5.66
CA PRO A 21 15.32 2.25 6.28
C PRO A 21 15.53 3.70 5.86
N SER A 22 15.53 4.00 4.55
CA SER A 22 15.77 5.34 4.00
C SER A 22 14.64 6.29 4.36
N ALA A 23 13.38 5.86 4.22
CA ALA A 23 12.23 6.69 4.57
C ALA A 23 12.21 7.00 6.08
N CYS A 24 12.51 6.01 6.94
CA CYS A 24 12.62 6.24 8.38
C CYS A 24 13.76 7.21 8.73
N ALA A 25 14.93 7.06 8.10
CA ALA A 25 16.07 7.95 8.32
C ALA A 25 15.73 9.39 7.90
N ALA A 26 15.13 9.57 6.72
CA ALA A 26 14.71 10.86 6.20
C ALA A 26 13.68 11.55 7.11
N MET A 27 12.65 10.82 7.57
CA MET A 27 11.65 11.34 8.51
C MET A 27 12.29 11.77 9.84
N ARG A 28 13.24 11.01 10.39
CA ARG A 28 13.97 11.38 11.62
C ARG A 28 14.87 12.59 11.41
N ALA A 29 15.43 12.75 10.22
CA ALA A 29 16.20 13.92 9.81
C ALA A 29 15.31 15.13 9.46
N ARG A 30 13.99 15.02 9.59
CA ARG A 30 12.99 16.07 9.26
C ARG A 30 13.05 16.50 7.79
N LEU A 31 13.43 15.59 6.90
CA LEU A 31 13.29 15.81 5.47
C LEU A 31 11.82 15.70 5.09
N ASP A 32 11.34 16.66 4.31
CA ASP A 32 10.04 16.60 3.68
C ASP A 32 10.17 16.40 2.16
N GLY A 33 9.12 15.89 1.54
CA GLY A 33 9.07 15.65 0.09
C GLY A 33 8.16 16.64 -0.65
N PHE A 34 7.71 17.72 0.01
CA PHE A 34 6.75 18.64 -0.56
C PHE A 34 7.40 19.48 -1.66
N GLN A 35 6.74 19.52 -2.80
CA GLN A 35 7.15 20.31 -3.95
C GLN A 35 5.93 20.72 -4.77
N GLU A 36 6.13 21.68 -5.66
CA GLU A 36 5.14 21.99 -6.70
C GLU A 36 4.96 20.76 -7.61
N THR A 37 3.72 20.29 -7.73
CA THR A 37 3.38 19.13 -8.55
C THR A 37 2.87 19.56 -9.91
N ARG A 38 2.75 18.60 -10.84
CA ARG A 38 2.10 18.81 -12.15
C ARG A 38 0.59 18.58 -12.12
N PHE A 39 -0.04 18.71 -10.94
CA PHE A 39 -1.50 18.62 -10.80
C PHE A 39 -2.07 20.01 -10.55
N LEU A 40 -3.05 20.41 -11.35
CA LEU A 40 -3.73 21.69 -11.19
C LEU A 40 -4.83 21.58 -10.12
N GLY A 41 -4.84 22.55 -9.20
CA GLY A 41 -5.92 22.73 -8.25
C GLY A 41 -7.12 23.48 -8.86
N PRO A 42 -8.21 23.64 -8.11
CA PRO A 42 -9.44 24.32 -8.59
C PRO A 42 -9.23 25.75 -9.11
N GLY A 43 -8.15 26.44 -8.69
CA GLY A 43 -7.81 27.79 -9.16
C GLY A 43 -6.82 27.85 -10.33
N GLY A 44 -6.50 26.72 -10.98
CA GLY A 44 -5.52 26.67 -12.07
C GLY A 44 -4.06 26.85 -11.62
N GLN A 45 -3.80 26.80 -10.31
CA GLN A 45 -2.46 26.80 -9.74
C GLN A 45 -1.98 25.36 -9.53
N TRP A 46 -0.67 25.15 -9.64
CA TRP A 46 -0.05 23.87 -9.31
C TRP A 46 -0.24 23.55 -7.82
N LEU A 47 -0.63 22.32 -7.53
CA LEU A 47 -0.79 21.84 -6.16
C LEU A 47 0.58 21.56 -5.55
N ILE A 48 0.76 21.96 -4.30
CA ILE A 48 1.86 21.47 -3.47
C ILE A 48 1.50 20.08 -2.96
N GLY A 49 2.43 19.13 -3.14
CA GLY A 49 2.24 17.75 -2.72
C GLY A 49 3.58 17.04 -2.56
N ALA A 50 3.54 15.80 -2.10
CA ALA A 50 4.73 14.98 -1.86
C ALA A 50 4.76 13.78 -2.82
N PRO A 51 5.16 13.97 -4.10
CA PRO A 51 5.22 12.88 -5.07
C PRO A 51 6.33 11.89 -4.70
N VAL A 52 6.02 10.60 -4.75
CA VAL A 52 7.03 9.54 -4.73
C VAL A 52 7.86 9.62 -6.02
N PRO A 53 9.20 9.65 -5.94
CA PRO A 53 10.07 9.68 -7.12
C PRO A 53 10.09 8.30 -7.79
N LEU A 54 9.17 8.09 -8.72
CA LEU A 54 9.06 6.85 -9.49
C LEU A 54 9.92 6.91 -10.76
N PRO A 55 10.42 5.77 -11.27
CA PRO A 55 11.22 5.73 -12.48
C PRO A 55 10.44 6.11 -13.75
N ARG A 56 9.11 6.17 -13.66
CA ARG A 56 8.19 6.52 -14.74
C ARG A 56 7.03 7.34 -14.17
N ASP A 57 6.43 8.18 -15.01
CA ASP A 57 5.27 9.02 -14.68
C ASP A 57 3.95 8.23 -14.63
N TRP A 58 3.93 7.10 -13.91
CA TRP A 58 2.71 6.34 -13.71
C TRP A 58 1.71 7.14 -12.86
N ILE A 59 0.45 7.07 -13.25
CA ILE A 59 -0.68 7.70 -12.55
C ILE A 59 -1.76 6.66 -12.22
N GLY A 60 -2.68 7.01 -11.32
CA GLY A 60 -3.85 6.20 -10.99
C GLY A 60 -3.50 4.79 -10.47
N GLU A 61 -4.28 3.79 -10.88
CA GLU A 61 -4.17 2.40 -10.43
C GLU A 61 -2.78 1.80 -10.70
N LYS A 62 -2.16 2.10 -11.85
CA LYS A 62 -0.82 1.59 -12.19
C LYS A 62 0.23 2.10 -11.22
N ARG A 63 0.17 3.39 -10.87
CA ARG A 63 1.03 3.99 -9.84
C ARG A 63 0.87 3.25 -8.52
N MET A 64 -0.38 3.06 -8.08
CA MET A 64 -0.68 2.39 -6.81
C MET A 64 -0.18 0.95 -6.79
N ALA A 65 -0.34 0.20 -7.89
CA ALA A 65 0.15 -1.17 -7.99
C ALA A 65 1.66 -1.26 -7.80
N HIS A 66 2.43 -0.36 -8.45
CA HIS A 66 3.89 -0.33 -8.29
C HIS A 66 4.34 0.13 -6.91
N LEU A 67 3.66 1.10 -6.29
CA LEU A 67 3.97 1.55 -4.93
C LEU A 67 3.75 0.44 -3.90
N ALA A 68 2.58 -0.20 -3.95
CA ALA A 68 2.26 -1.31 -3.07
C ALA A 68 3.18 -2.51 -3.34
N GLY A 69 3.42 -2.83 -4.61
CA GLY A 69 4.30 -3.94 -5.00
C GLY A 69 5.72 -3.77 -4.48
N ALA A 70 6.31 -2.58 -4.63
CA ALA A 70 7.66 -2.31 -4.12
C ALA A 70 7.74 -2.43 -2.58
N ALA A 71 6.76 -1.88 -1.84
CA ALA A 71 6.71 -2.02 -0.39
C ALA A 71 6.53 -3.49 0.06
N ILE A 72 5.73 -4.28 -0.66
CA ILE A 72 5.52 -5.70 -0.36
C ILE A 72 6.77 -6.51 -0.68
N CYS A 73 7.45 -6.22 -1.79
CA CYS A 73 8.72 -6.87 -2.13
C CYS A 73 9.78 -6.62 -1.07
N GLU A 74 9.95 -5.38 -0.60
CA GLU A 74 10.89 -5.05 0.47
C GLU A 74 10.60 -5.85 1.76
N ALA A 75 9.33 -5.94 2.16
CA ALA A 75 8.95 -6.74 3.31
C ALA A 75 9.26 -8.23 3.13
N PHE A 76 9.07 -8.78 1.92
CA PHE A 76 9.45 -10.17 1.61
C PHE A 76 10.96 -10.39 1.55
N GLU A 77 11.77 -9.38 1.22
CA GLU A 77 13.24 -9.51 1.29
C GLU A 77 13.72 -9.73 2.72
N SER A 78 13.04 -9.12 3.71
CA SER A 78 13.34 -9.29 5.14
C SER A 78 12.74 -10.56 5.75
N ALA A 79 11.72 -11.15 5.12
CA ALA A 79 11.11 -12.43 5.53
C ALA A 79 10.80 -13.33 4.30
N PRO A 80 11.82 -13.86 3.62
CA PRO A 80 11.64 -14.63 2.38
C PRO A 80 10.75 -15.87 2.53
N GLU A 81 10.77 -16.49 3.71
CA GLU A 81 9.95 -17.66 4.06
C GLU A 81 8.43 -17.37 4.06
N ALA A 82 8.04 -16.11 4.21
CA ALA A 82 6.63 -15.70 4.15
C ALA A 82 6.11 -15.65 2.71
N ARG A 83 7.00 -15.53 1.72
CA ARG A 83 6.64 -15.42 0.30
C ARG A 83 5.91 -16.69 -0.17
N GLY A 84 4.76 -16.51 -0.83
CA GLY A 84 3.90 -17.61 -1.28
C GLY A 84 3.01 -18.24 -0.21
N GLN A 85 3.19 -17.92 1.08
CA GLN A 85 2.35 -18.41 2.19
C GLN A 85 1.53 -17.29 2.85
N THR A 86 1.64 -16.07 2.32
CA THR A 86 1.10 -14.87 2.94
C THR A 86 -0.27 -14.50 2.36
N ALA A 87 -1.27 -14.33 3.22
CA ALA A 87 -2.52 -13.69 2.85
C ALA A 87 -2.37 -12.17 2.77
N LEU A 88 -2.76 -11.55 1.66
CA LEU A 88 -2.70 -10.09 1.50
C LEU A 88 -4.02 -9.43 1.89
N ILE A 89 -3.98 -8.49 2.83
CA ILE A 89 -5.06 -7.56 3.14
C ILE A 89 -4.71 -6.21 2.51
N LEU A 90 -5.39 -5.86 1.43
CA LEU A 90 -5.22 -4.57 0.77
C LEU A 90 -6.20 -3.54 1.33
N CYS A 91 -5.65 -2.51 1.98
CA CYS A 91 -6.40 -1.40 2.55
C CYS A 91 -6.53 -0.27 1.52
N LEU A 92 -7.78 0.07 1.17
CA LEU A 92 -8.10 1.09 0.18
C LEU A 92 -9.09 2.11 0.75
N ALA A 93 -9.25 3.23 0.02
CA ALA A 93 -10.32 4.19 0.27
C ALA A 93 -11.72 3.54 0.20
N GLU A 94 -12.69 4.16 0.88
CA GLU A 94 -14.10 3.79 0.80
C GLU A 94 -14.61 3.76 -0.64
N GLU A 95 -15.55 2.86 -0.93
CA GLU A 95 -16.02 2.64 -2.30
C GLU A 95 -16.71 3.87 -2.90
N ASN A 96 -17.40 4.64 -2.06
CA ASN A 96 -18.16 5.83 -2.45
C ASN A 96 -17.35 7.13 -2.36
N ARG A 97 -16.03 7.07 -2.11
CA ARG A 97 -15.20 8.28 -2.02
C ARG A 97 -15.12 8.97 -3.39
N PRO A 98 -15.51 10.26 -3.51
CA PRO A 98 -15.36 10.99 -4.76
C PRO A 98 -13.91 11.00 -5.26
N GLY A 99 -13.72 10.73 -6.55
CA GLY A 99 -12.38 10.72 -7.16
C GLY A 99 -11.51 9.50 -6.79
N ARG A 100 -12.12 8.39 -6.32
CA ARG A 100 -11.38 7.15 -6.02
C ARG A 100 -10.63 6.65 -7.28
N PRO A 101 -9.31 6.49 -7.22
CA PRO A 101 -8.50 6.06 -8.37
C PRO A 101 -8.66 4.58 -8.74
N VAL A 102 -9.21 3.77 -7.83
CA VAL A 102 -9.35 2.32 -7.98
C VAL A 102 -10.83 1.97 -8.09
N ALA A 103 -11.29 1.63 -9.28
CA ALA A 103 -12.67 1.19 -9.49
C ALA A 103 -12.88 -0.27 -9.04
N ASP A 104 -11.91 -1.14 -9.34
CA ASP A 104 -11.94 -2.56 -9.00
C ASP A 104 -10.73 -2.90 -8.13
N GLY A 105 -10.99 -3.09 -6.83
CA GLY A 105 -9.95 -3.46 -5.89
C GLY A 105 -9.36 -4.85 -6.17
N ALA A 106 -10.16 -5.80 -6.66
CA ALA A 106 -9.69 -7.15 -6.94
C ALA A 106 -8.74 -7.16 -8.14
N ARG A 107 -9.00 -6.32 -9.15
CA ARG A 107 -8.06 -6.08 -10.24
C ARG A 107 -6.75 -5.48 -9.74
N LEU A 108 -6.81 -4.45 -8.89
CA LEU A 108 -5.58 -3.88 -8.30
C LEU A 108 -4.79 -4.93 -7.50
N LEU A 109 -5.46 -5.76 -6.70
CA LEU A 109 -4.80 -6.82 -5.95
C LEU A 109 -4.10 -7.83 -6.87
N ARG A 110 -4.73 -8.23 -7.98
CA ARG A 110 -4.10 -9.09 -9.00
C ARG A 110 -2.88 -8.43 -9.63
N HIS A 111 -2.97 -7.15 -10.03
CA HIS A 111 -1.84 -6.41 -10.60
C HIS A 111 -0.67 -6.30 -9.61
N ILE A 112 -0.97 -6.09 -8.31
CA ILE A 112 0.06 -6.09 -7.27
C ILE A 112 0.71 -7.46 -7.18
N ALA A 113 -0.06 -8.54 -7.17
CA ALA A 113 0.47 -9.90 -7.10
C ALA A 113 1.34 -10.26 -8.32
N GLU A 114 0.97 -9.80 -9.51
CA GLU A 114 1.79 -9.92 -10.73
C GLU A 114 3.13 -9.16 -10.61
N ILE A 115 3.11 -7.93 -10.09
CA ILE A 115 4.33 -7.13 -9.87
C ILE A 115 5.23 -7.79 -8.82
N VAL A 116 4.63 -8.31 -7.76
CA VAL A 116 5.33 -8.96 -6.66
C VAL A 116 5.79 -10.36 -7.06
N ASP A 117 5.31 -10.93 -8.16
CA ASP A 117 5.58 -12.30 -8.63
C ASP A 117 5.22 -13.35 -7.57
N VAL A 118 3.95 -13.31 -7.13
CA VAL A 118 3.34 -14.26 -6.20
C VAL A 118 1.92 -14.59 -6.63
N GLU A 119 1.49 -15.83 -6.41
CA GLU A 119 0.08 -16.20 -6.57
C GLU A 119 -0.74 -15.60 -5.40
N PRO A 120 -1.86 -14.89 -5.65
CA PRO A 120 -2.72 -14.42 -4.57
C PRO A 120 -3.22 -15.57 -3.69
N HIS A 121 -2.92 -15.51 -2.40
CA HIS A 121 -3.46 -16.48 -1.44
C HIS A 121 -4.99 -16.42 -1.41
N ALA A 122 -5.68 -17.56 -1.33
CA ALA A 122 -7.15 -17.65 -1.36
C ALA A 122 -7.88 -16.87 -0.25
N ARG A 123 -7.15 -16.53 0.84
CA ARG A 123 -7.67 -15.72 1.96
C ARG A 123 -7.35 -14.22 1.86
N SER A 124 -6.68 -13.81 0.77
CA SER A 124 -6.44 -12.40 0.47
C SER A 124 -7.76 -11.66 0.31
N ARG A 125 -7.80 -10.41 0.75
CA ARG A 125 -9.03 -9.62 0.85
C ARG A 125 -8.75 -8.13 0.79
N ILE A 126 -9.81 -7.37 0.62
CA ILE A 126 -9.76 -5.92 0.49
C ILE A 126 -10.59 -5.32 1.62
N ILE A 127 -10.07 -4.24 2.21
CA ILE A 127 -10.73 -3.47 3.26
C ILE A 127 -10.86 -2.04 2.77
N ASN A 128 -12.10 -1.57 2.59
CA ASN A 128 -12.43 -0.24 2.08
C ASN A 128 -12.93 0.67 3.21
N HIS A 129 -12.07 0.95 4.20
CA HIS A 129 -12.40 1.78 5.37
C HIS A 129 -11.52 3.03 5.48
N ASP A 130 -10.96 3.48 4.35
CA ASP A 130 -10.07 4.65 4.27
C ASP A 130 -8.99 4.61 5.38
N ARG A 131 -8.78 5.71 6.11
CA ARG A 131 -7.81 5.84 7.21
C ARG A 131 -7.97 4.81 8.33
N ALA A 132 -9.16 4.25 8.53
CA ALA A 132 -9.41 3.26 9.57
C ALA A 132 -9.07 1.82 9.15
N SER A 133 -8.77 1.59 7.86
CA SER A 133 -8.56 0.25 7.30
C SER A 133 -7.46 -0.55 8.00
N GLY A 134 -6.38 0.11 8.45
CA GLY A 134 -5.28 -0.57 9.14
C GLY A 134 -5.70 -1.24 10.45
N HIS A 135 -6.58 -0.61 11.24
CA HIS A 135 -7.08 -1.19 12.49
C HIS A 135 -7.96 -2.41 12.24
N VAL A 136 -8.84 -2.32 11.22
CA VAL A 136 -9.70 -3.43 10.80
C VAL A 136 -8.85 -4.58 10.25
N ALA A 137 -7.82 -4.26 9.46
CA ALA A 137 -6.89 -5.23 8.91
C ALA A 137 -6.13 -6.00 9.98
N LEU A 138 -5.65 -5.31 11.03
CA LEU A 138 -4.92 -5.94 12.13
C LEU A 138 -5.81 -6.93 12.91
N GLU A 139 -7.06 -6.57 13.16
CA GLU A 139 -8.05 -7.46 13.76
C GLU A 139 -8.28 -8.72 12.91
N GLN A 140 -8.43 -8.54 11.59
CA GLN A 140 -8.62 -9.66 10.67
C GLN A 140 -7.38 -10.54 10.54
N ALA A 141 -6.19 -9.94 10.51
CA ALA A 141 -4.91 -10.66 10.48
C ALA A 141 -4.76 -11.55 11.71
N ARG A 142 -5.04 -11.02 12.90
CA ARG A 142 -5.01 -11.81 14.15
C ARG A 142 -5.95 -13.01 14.09
N ARG A 143 -7.16 -12.84 13.55
CA ARG A 143 -8.12 -13.93 13.38
C ARG A 143 -7.60 -15.00 12.43
N MET A 144 -7.09 -14.60 11.26
CA MET A 144 -6.56 -15.54 10.25
C MET A 144 -5.39 -16.38 10.78
N ILE A 145 -4.45 -15.75 11.49
CA ILE A 145 -3.32 -16.47 12.08
C ILE A 145 -3.84 -17.41 13.19
N SER A 146 -4.76 -16.93 14.04
CA SER A 146 -5.30 -17.74 15.15
C SER A 146 -6.14 -18.93 14.71
N SER A 147 -6.80 -18.84 13.56
CA SER A 147 -7.60 -19.93 12.98
C SER A 147 -6.78 -20.88 12.11
N GLY A 148 -5.49 -20.61 11.90
CA GLY A 148 -4.63 -21.38 11.00
C GLY A 148 -4.96 -21.18 9.52
N GLU A 149 -5.68 -20.12 9.15
CA GLU A 149 -6.03 -19.81 7.75
C GLU A 149 -4.83 -19.38 6.92
N ALA A 150 -3.84 -18.74 7.54
CA ALA A 150 -2.57 -18.38 6.92
C ALA A 150 -1.49 -18.23 8.02
N PRO A 151 -0.26 -18.72 7.80
CA PRO A 151 0.85 -18.54 8.74
C PRO A 151 1.37 -17.10 8.75
N TYR A 152 1.22 -16.38 7.64
CA TYR A 152 1.62 -14.98 7.49
C TYR A 152 0.48 -14.15 6.89
N VAL A 153 0.39 -12.88 7.30
CA VAL A 153 -0.56 -11.92 6.75
C VAL A 153 0.17 -10.61 6.45
N MET A 154 0.06 -10.15 5.20
CA MET A 154 0.56 -8.84 4.76
C MET A 154 -0.58 -7.84 4.83
N ILE A 155 -0.40 -6.75 5.57
CA ILE A 155 -1.32 -5.62 5.56
C ILE A 155 -0.67 -4.51 4.75
N ALA A 156 -1.24 -4.18 3.60
CA ALA A 156 -0.72 -3.14 2.72
C ALA A 156 -1.74 -2.02 2.54
N GLY A 157 -1.31 -0.77 2.76
CA GLY A 157 -2.08 0.43 2.42
C GLY A 157 -1.40 1.18 1.29
N VAL A 158 -2.19 1.70 0.35
CA VAL A 158 -1.68 2.52 -0.75
C VAL A 158 -2.70 3.58 -1.15
N ASP A 159 -2.22 4.76 -1.54
CA ASP A 159 -3.05 5.83 -2.07
C ASP A 159 -2.40 6.48 -3.31
N SER A 160 -3.22 7.03 -4.19
CA SER A 160 -2.74 7.84 -5.29
C SER A 160 -2.34 9.23 -4.81
N TYR A 161 -3.18 9.93 -4.03
CA TYR A 161 -3.16 11.37 -3.63
C TYR A 161 -2.94 12.39 -4.78
N LEU A 162 -2.07 12.08 -5.73
CA LEU A 162 -1.72 12.80 -6.94
C LEU A 162 -2.24 12.01 -8.14
N THR A 163 -3.51 12.25 -8.46
CA THR A 163 -4.18 11.70 -9.64
C THR A 163 -5.07 12.78 -10.24
N PRO A 164 -5.24 12.82 -11.58
CA PRO A 164 -6.28 13.67 -12.14
C PRO A 164 -7.65 13.17 -11.68
N LEU A 165 -8.66 14.04 -11.71
CA LEU A 165 -10.05 13.61 -11.58
C LEU A 165 -10.30 12.49 -12.60
N ALA A 166 -10.77 11.33 -12.12
CA ALA A 166 -11.36 10.33 -13.00
C ALA A 166 -12.65 10.97 -13.55
N ILE A 167 -12.61 11.38 -14.82
CA ILE A 167 -13.78 11.87 -15.56
C ILE A 167 -14.55 10.67 -16.09
#